data_AF-A0A3D1BMI7-F1
#
_entry.id   AF-A0A3D1BMI7-F1
#
_cell.length_a   1.000
_cell.length_b   1.000
_cell.length_c   1.000
_cell.angle_alpha   90.00
_cell.angle_beta   90.00
_cell.angle_gamma   90.00
#
_symmetry.space_group_name_H-M   'P 1'
#
loop_
_entity.id
_entity.type
_entity.pdbx_description
1 polymer ?
#
loop_
_entity_poly.entity_id
_entity_poly.type
_entity_poly.pdbx_seq_one_letter_code
_entity_poly.pdbx_strand_id
1 'polypeptide(L)'
;GDPYVEHIKETIKEITKRLSLKWYLSFQSRSGPVRWLSPTTEEVIIKLADTNCRNLLIVPISFVSDHIETLYEIDVLYKGLAMKHGIELKRVQSFNDSERFINVLKELVIGKVKEAGWQWTVGDSNP
;
A
#
# COMPACT_ATOMS: atom_id res chain seq x y z
N GLY A 1 19.69 -3.69 8.86
CA GLY A 1 18.60 -2.76 9.20
C GLY A 1 17.27 -3.41 8.85
N ASP A 2 16.14 -2.79 9.17
CA ASP A 2 14.81 -3.27 8.79
C ASP A 2 14.67 -3.31 7.25
N PRO A 3 14.27 -4.46 6.64
CA PRO A 3 14.15 -4.61 5.19
C PRO A 3 12.89 -3.95 4.59
N TYR A 4 12.02 -3.35 5.41
CA TYR A 4 10.73 -2.79 4.99
C TYR A 4 10.82 -1.90 3.73
N VAL A 5 11.71 -0.91 3.71
CA VAL A 5 11.83 0.02 2.58
C VAL A 5 12.32 -0.69 1.32
N GLU A 6 13.18 -1.70 1.46
CA GLU A 6 13.69 -2.49 0.35
C GLU A 6 12.58 -3.31 -0.29
N HIS A 7 11.81 -4.08 0.51
CA HIS A 7 10.69 -4.88 0.01
C HIS A 7 9.58 -4.02 -0.63
N ILE A 8 9.31 -2.82 -0.10
CA ILE A 8 8.37 -1.88 -0.71
C ILE A 8 8.86 -1.43 -2.09
N LYS A 9 10.15 -1.11 -2.23
CA LYS A 9 10.74 -0.72 -3.52
C LYS A 9 10.71 -1.86 -4.54
N GLU A 10 10.91 -3.10 -4.11
CA GLU A 10 10.76 -4.28 -4.97
C GLU A 10 9.33 -4.43 -5.48
N THR A 11 8.34 -4.25 -4.59
CA THR A 11 6.92 -4.27 -4.98
C THR A 11 6.61 -3.17 -6.01
N ILE A 12 7.07 -1.94 -5.78
CA ILE A 12 6.91 -0.82 -6.72
C ILE A 12 7.55 -1.14 -8.08
N LYS A 13 8.74 -1.76 -8.08
CA LYS A 13 9.43 -2.17 -9.31
C LYS A 13 8.58 -3.14 -10.14
N GLU A 14 7.95 -4.14 -9.52
CA GLU A 14 7.10 -5.09 -10.26
C GLU A 14 5.77 -4.48 -10.75
N ILE A 15 5.22 -3.50 -10.03
CA ILE A 15 4.03 -2.74 -10.46
C ILE A 15 4.38 -1.87 -11.67
N THR A 16 5.48 -1.12 -11.59
CA THR A 16 5.89 -0.14 -12.62
C THR A 16 6.43 -0.76 -13.90
N LYS A 17 6.81 -2.04 -13.89
CA LYS A 17 7.02 -2.81 -15.14
C LYS A 17 5.76 -2.94 -15.99
N ARG A 18 4.58 -2.94 -15.36
CA ARG A 18 3.27 -3.11 -16.03
C ARG A 18 2.57 -1.78 -16.29
N LEU A 19 2.96 -0.73 -15.56
CA LEU A 19 2.36 0.59 -15.61
C LEU A 19 3.46 1.65 -15.78
N SER A 20 3.55 2.27 -16.95
CA SER A 20 4.48 3.38 -17.19
C SER A 20 3.97 4.68 -16.56
N LEU A 21 4.18 4.83 -15.25
CA LEU A 21 3.77 5.99 -14.47
C LEU A 21 4.94 6.61 -13.71
N LYS A 22 4.95 7.93 -13.60
CA LYS A 22 5.83 8.63 -12.66
C LYS A 22 5.33 8.36 -11.24
N TRP A 23 6.22 7.95 -10.34
CA TRP A 23 5.87 7.58 -8.98
C TRP A 23 6.80 8.22 -7.96
N TYR A 24 6.32 8.29 -6.72
CA TYR A 24 7.04 8.77 -5.54
C TYR A 24 6.76 7.81 -4.38
N LEU A 25 7.74 7.58 -3.52
CA LEU A 25 7.56 6.85 -2.26
C LEU A 25 7.56 7.85 -1.11
N SER A 26 6.52 7.80 -0.28
CA SER A 26 6.36 8.60 0.94
C SER A 26 5.89 7.72 2.08
N PHE A 27 5.96 8.27 3.30
CA PHE A 27 5.57 7.59 4.52
C PHE A 27 4.52 8.42 5.27
N GLN A 28 3.55 7.74 5.89
CA GLN A 28 2.44 8.35 6.61
C GLN A 28 2.41 7.90 8.08
N SER A 29 1.45 8.42 8.85
CA SER A 29 1.13 7.95 10.21
C SER A 29 2.29 8.01 11.21
N ARG A 30 3.12 9.07 11.13
CA ARG A 30 4.18 9.33 12.11
C ARG A 30 3.60 9.72 13.46
N SER A 31 4.03 9.08 14.54
CA SER A 31 3.55 9.37 15.91
C SER A 31 4.70 9.52 16.91
N GLY A 32 4.66 10.54 17.76
CA GLY A 32 5.67 10.73 18.82
C GLY A 32 7.08 11.11 18.32
N PRO A 33 8.05 11.25 19.24
CA PRO A 33 9.28 12.01 19.02
C PRO A 33 10.44 11.23 18.35
N VAL A 34 10.18 10.05 17.78
CA VAL A 34 11.23 9.21 17.18
C VAL A 34 11.57 9.64 15.75
N ARG A 35 12.75 9.25 15.25
CA ARG A 35 13.16 9.54 13.87
C ARG A 35 12.40 8.63 12.90
N TRP A 36 11.47 9.21 12.16
CA TRP A 36 10.65 8.53 11.18
C TRP A 36 11.26 8.51 9.77
N LEU A 37 10.79 7.58 8.94
CA LEU A 37 11.14 7.50 7.52
C LEU A 37 10.59 8.71 6.75
N SER A 38 11.38 9.23 5.81
CA SER A 38 11.09 10.42 5.00
C SER A 38 11.21 10.15 3.49
N PRO A 39 10.51 10.90 2.63
CA PRO A 39 9.65 12.07 2.93
C PRO A 39 8.26 11.69 3.47
N THR A 40 7.57 12.60 4.15
CA THR A 40 6.17 12.38 4.50
C THR A 40 5.27 12.48 3.27
N THR A 41 4.08 11.92 3.34
CA THR A 41 3.07 12.06 2.29
C THR A 41 2.66 13.53 2.10
N GLU A 42 2.55 14.31 3.17
CA GLU A 42 2.26 15.74 3.11
C GLU A 42 3.37 16.54 2.41
N GLU A 43 4.64 16.28 2.75
CA GLU A 43 5.81 16.90 2.10
C GLU A 43 5.80 16.62 0.59
N VAL A 44 5.46 15.40 0.20
CA VAL A 44 5.38 15.01 -1.22
C VAL A 44 4.20 15.70 -1.91
N ILE A 45 3.01 15.76 -1.29
CA ILE A 45 1.84 16.45 -1.87
C ILE A 45 2.15 17.93 -2.15
N ILE A 46 2.73 18.63 -1.18
CA ILE A 46 3.10 20.05 -1.32
C ILE A 46 4.12 20.23 -2.44
N LYS A 47 5.19 19.42 -2.43
CA LYS A 47 6.22 19.47 -3.47
C LYS A 47 5.67 19.18 -4.87
N LEU A 48 4.69 18.29 -5.00
CA LEU A 48 4.07 17.98 -6.28
C LEU A 48 3.22 19.13 -6.80
N ALA A 49 2.53 19.86 -5.92
CA ALA A 49 1.77 21.04 -6.29
C ALA A 49 2.67 22.10 -6.94
N ASP A 50 3.88 22.30 -6.42
CA ASP A 50 4.88 23.24 -6.97
C ASP A 50 5.36 22.82 -8.37
N THR A 51 5.17 21.56 -8.75
CA THR A 51 5.55 21.04 -10.08
C THR A 51 4.40 21.04 -11.09
N ASN A 52 3.31 21.77 -10.82
CA ASN A 52 2.09 21.83 -11.65
C ASN A 52 1.42 20.45 -11.83
N CYS A 53 1.59 19.55 -10.85
CA CYS A 53 0.82 18.32 -10.77
C CYS A 53 -0.64 18.69 -10.47
N ARG A 54 -1.60 18.16 -11.26
CA ARG A 54 -3.04 18.40 -11.05
C ARG A 54 -3.80 17.15 -10.62
N ASN A 55 -3.22 15.98 -10.85
CA ASN A 55 -3.86 14.69 -10.58
C ASN A 55 -2.89 13.80 -9.83
N LEU A 56 -3.28 13.37 -8.63
CA LEU A 56 -2.48 12.49 -7.78
C LEU A 56 -3.27 11.22 -7.44
N LEU A 57 -2.67 10.07 -7.71
CA LEU A 57 -3.19 8.77 -7.31
C LEU A 57 -2.33 8.23 -6.17
N ILE A 58 -2.92 8.03 -5.00
CA ILE A 58 -2.27 7.40 -3.84
C ILE A 58 -2.57 5.90 -3.83
N VAL A 59 -1.52 5.10 -3.65
CA VAL A 59 -1.59 3.65 -3.50
C VAL A 59 -1.11 3.29 -2.09
N PRO A 60 -1.98 2.84 -1.17
CA PRO A 60 -1.59 2.41 0.18
C PRO A 60 -0.90 1.04 0.14
N ILE A 61 0.30 0.98 -0.43
CA ILE A 61 0.97 -0.27 -0.84
C ILE A 61 1.35 -1.21 0.31
N SER A 62 1.49 -0.70 1.52
CA SER A 62 1.90 -1.47 2.70
C SER A 62 0.75 -2.12 3.47
N PHE A 63 -0.50 -1.87 3.06
CA PHE A 63 -1.69 -2.42 3.71
C PHE A 63 -2.66 -3.03 2.70
N VAL A 64 -3.39 -4.04 3.14
CA VAL A 64 -4.27 -4.83 2.28
C VAL A 64 -5.75 -4.51 2.48
N SER A 65 -6.11 -3.86 3.60
CA SER A 65 -7.49 -3.54 3.96
C SER A 65 -7.64 -2.07 4.30
N ASP A 66 -8.86 -1.55 4.20
CA ASP A 66 -9.19 -0.23 4.69
C ASP A 66 -9.16 -0.18 6.24
N HIS A 67 -8.66 0.93 6.76
CA HIS A 67 -8.40 1.24 8.18
C HIS A 67 -8.24 2.76 8.34
N ILE A 68 -7.98 3.28 9.54
CA ILE A 68 -8.00 4.73 9.81
C ILE A 68 -6.99 5.51 8.94
N GLU A 69 -5.82 4.93 8.69
CA GLU A 69 -4.75 5.49 7.87
C GLU A 69 -5.10 5.57 6.38
N THR A 70 -6.17 4.90 5.92
CA THR A 70 -6.65 4.98 4.54
C THR A 70 -7.92 5.83 4.45
N LEU A 71 -8.94 5.49 5.24
CA LEU A 71 -10.25 6.13 5.20
C LEU A 71 -10.25 7.55 5.77
N TYR A 72 -9.35 7.85 6.70
CA TYR A 72 -9.28 9.18 7.31
C TYR A 72 -8.04 9.95 6.85
N GLU A 73 -6.83 9.40 7.03
CA GLU A 73 -5.63 10.14 6.65
C GLU A 73 -5.60 10.43 5.15
N ILE A 74 -5.77 9.42 4.29
CA ILE A 74 -5.72 9.66 2.84
C ILE A 74 -6.99 10.35 2.34
N ASP A 75 -8.16 9.76 2.59
CA ASP A 75 -9.41 10.19 1.94
C ASP A 75 -9.98 11.51 2.50
N VAL A 76 -9.58 11.91 3.72
CA VAL A 76 -10.01 13.17 4.33
C VAL A 76 -8.85 14.17 4.44
N LEU A 77 -7.76 13.83 5.16
CA LEU A 77 -6.71 14.80 5.46
C LEU A 77 -5.87 15.13 4.22
N TYR A 78 -5.32 14.12 3.54
CA TYR A 78 -4.46 14.31 2.38
C TYR A 78 -5.23 14.78 1.16
N LYS A 79 -6.46 14.27 0.97
CA LYS A 79 -7.36 14.80 -0.05
C LYS A 79 -7.69 16.27 0.18
N GLY A 80 -7.95 16.67 1.44
CA GLY A 80 -8.15 18.07 1.82
C GLY A 80 -6.92 18.94 1.58
N LEU A 81 -5.73 18.44 1.93
CA LEU A 81 -4.46 19.11 1.66
C LEU A 81 -4.22 19.29 0.15
N ALA A 82 -4.34 18.21 -0.63
CA ALA A 82 -4.17 18.22 -2.07
C ALA A 82 -5.12 19.23 -2.74
N MET A 83 -6.40 19.23 -2.34
CA MET A 83 -7.40 20.17 -2.86
C MET A 83 -7.06 21.63 -2.58
N LYS A 84 -6.54 21.96 -1.38
CA LYS A 84 -6.06 23.32 -1.06
C LYS A 84 -4.91 23.78 -1.97
N HIS A 85 -4.16 22.83 -2.53
CA HIS A 85 -3.06 23.06 -3.44
C HIS A 85 -3.42 22.83 -4.91
N GLY A 86 -4.71 22.68 -5.25
CA GLY A 86 -5.17 22.54 -6.64
C GLY A 86 -4.93 21.15 -7.27
N ILE A 87 -4.70 20.12 -6.45
CA ILE A 87 -4.54 18.74 -6.88
C ILE A 87 -5.85 17.96 -6.66
N GLU A 88 -6.35 17.30 -7.70
CA GLU A 88 -7.35 16.24 -7.56
C GLU A 88 -6.66 14.95 -7.09
N LEU A 89 -6.98 14.51 -5.87
CA LEU A 89 -6.43 13.30 -5.27
C LEU A 89 -7.47 12.17 -5.27
N LYS A 90 -7.05 11.00 -5.77
CA LYS A 90 -7.78 9.73 -5.60
C LYS A 90 -6.89 8.70 -4.91
N ARG A 91 -7.52 7.78 -4.19
CA ARG A 91 -6.87 6.62 -3.59
C ARG A 91 -7.29 5.36 -4.34
N VAL A 92 -6.35 4.43 -4.53
CA VAL A 92 -6.67 3.08 -5.00
C VAL A 92 -7.37 2.31 -3.89
N GLN A 93 -8.44 1.61 -4.23
CA GLN A 93 -9.15 0.74 -3.28
C GLN A 93 -8.19 -0.29 -2.68
N SER A 94 -8.27 -0.49 -1.37
CA SER A 94 -7.56 -1.59 -0.71
C SER A 94 -8.07 -2.94 -1.23
N PHE A 95 -7.29 -4.01 -1.06
CA PHE A 95 -7.73 -5.34 -1.51
C PHE A 95 -9.00 -5.81 -0.78
N ASN A 96 -9.14 -5.50 0.51
CA ASN A 96 -10.29 -5.87 1.33
C ASN A 96 -10.67 -7.35 1.14
N ASP A 97 -11.91 -7.62 0.73
CA ASP A 97 -12.50 -8.94 0.48
C ASP A 97 -12.38 -9.38 -1.00
N SER A 98 -11.47 -8.78 -1.76
CA SER A 98 -11.23 -9.15 -3.16
C SER A 98 -10.98 -10.66 -3.30
N GLU A 99 -11.86 -11.34 -4.05
CA GLU A 99 -11.72 -12.77 -4.37
C GLU A 99 -10.36 -13.09 -4.99
N ARG A 100 -9.84 -12.21 -5.84
CA ARG A 100 -8.53 -12.36 -6.46
C ARG A 100 -7.42 -12.31 -5.41
N PHE A 101 -7.49 -11.41 -4.45
CA PHE A 101 -6.50 -11.32 -3.38
C PHE A 101 -6.57 -12.53 -2.44
N ILE A 102 -7.78 -12.97 -2.08
CA ILE A 102 -8.01 -14.20 -1.30
C ILE A 102 -7.40 -15.41 -2.02
N ASN A 103 -7.59 -15.53 -3.34
CA ASN A 103 -6.98 -16.61 -4.13
C ASN A 103 -5.45 -16.55 -4.12
N VAL A 104 -4.84 -15.36 -4.20
CA VAL A 104 -3.38 -15.21 -4.06
C VAL A 104 -2.91 -15.68 -2.68
N LEU A 105 -3.58 -15.30 -1.60
CA LEU A 105 -3.23 -15.76 -0.24
C LEU A 105 -3.33 -17.29 -0.13
N LYS A 106 -4.41 -17.88 -0.67
CA LYS A 106 -4.59 -19.34 -0.74
C LYS A 106 -3.42 -20.00 -1.47
N GLU A 107 -3.05 -19.51 -2.65
CA GLU A 107 -1.95 -20.07 -3.45
C GLU A 107 -0.61 -19.97 -2.72
N LEU A 108 -0.33 -18.85 -2.07
CA LEU A 108 0.89 -18.67 -1.27
C LEU A 108 0.98 -19.67 -0.12
N VAL A 109 -0.09 -19.82 0.65
CA VAL A 109 -0.13 -20.76 1.78
C VAL A 109 -0.01 -22.20 1.29
N ILE A 110 -0.80 -22.61 0.30
CA ILE A 110 -0.74 -23.97 -0.27
C ILE A 110 0.66 -24.26 -0.84
N GLY A 111 1.26 -23.29 -1.53
CA GLY A 111 2.63 -23.40 -2.02
C GLY A 111 3.63 -23.70 -0.90
N LYS A 112 3.55 -22.95 0.21
CA LYS A 112 4.43 -23.15 1.38
C LYS A 112 4.19 -24.47 2.11
N VAL A 113 2.94 -24.90 2.24
CA VAL A 113 2.59 -26.21 2.82
C VAL A 113 3.21 -27.34 2.01
N LYS A 114 3.14 -27.27 0.67
CA LYS A 114 3.75 -28.25 -0.24
C LYS A 114 5.27 -28.25 -0.14
N GLU A 115 5.90 -27.08 -0.15
CA GLU A 115 7.36 -26.93 0.02
C GLU A 115 7.86 -27.53 1.34
N ALA A 116 7.06 -27.39 2.41
CA ALA A 116 7.36 -27.95 3.73
C ALA A 116 7.10 -29.47 3.84
N GLY A 117 6.57 -30.11 2.78
CA GLY A 117 6.22 -31.53 2.77
C GLY A 117 5.02 -31.89 3.64
N TRP A 118 4.21 -30.91 4.06
CA TRP A 118 3.03 -31.15 4.88
C TRP A 118 1.94 -31.78 4.01
N GLN A 119 1.55 -33.01 4.35
CA GLN A 119 0.44 -33.68 3.70
C GLN A 119 -0.86 -33.30 4.42
N TRP A 120 -1.70 -32.52 3.73
CA TRP A 120 -3.06 -32.29 4.19
C TRP A 120 -3.92 -33.49 3.78
N THR A 121 -4.13 -34.43 4.70
CA THR A 121 -5.13 -35.49 4.54
C THR A 121 -6.47 -34.98 5.03
N VAL A 122 -7.45 -34.92 4.12
CA VAL A 122 -8.86 -34.71 4.49
C VAL A 122 -9.31 -35.96 5.24
N GLY A 123 -9.12 -35.98 6.56
CA GLY A 123 -9.35 -37.18 7.38
C GLY A 123 -9.73 -36.91 8.85
N ASP A 124 -9.24 -35.84 9.47
CA ASP A 124 -9.39 -35.65 10.93
C ASP A 124 -10.36 -34.53 11.35
N SER A 125 -11.44 -34.35 10.60
CA SER A 125 -12.60 -33.61 11.10
C SER A 125 -13.88 -34.20 10.51
N ASN A 126 -14.26 -35.36 11.02
CA ASN A 126 -15.68 -35.66 11.16
C ASN A 126 -16.13 -34.96 12.46
N PRO A 127 -17.24 -34.20 12.49
CA PRO A 127 -17.82 -33.77 13.75
C PRO A 127 -18.21 -34.96 14.64
#